data_AF-A0A1H9L190-F1
#
_entry.id   AF-A0A1H9L190-F1
#
_cell.length_a   1.000
_cell.length_b   1.000
_cell.length_c   1.000
_cell.angle_alpha   90.00
_cell.angle_beta   90.00
_cell.angle_gamma   90.00
#
_symmetry.space_group_name_H-M   'P 1'
#
loop_
_entity.id
_entity.type
_entity.pdbx_description
1 polymer ?
#
loop_
_entity_poly.entity_id
_entity_poly.type
_entity_poly.pdbx_seq_one_letter_code
_entity_poly.pdbx_strand_id
1 'polypeptide(L)'
;MSTIHLVPDDLKQLYHVREWRNATGVLATACPDEWLDIIDVLRAFQLLRSEIQAAGGRKSPIANQIDGGFYDRGWQEKQFQTAIKIDDDLFESPTHKIDCLKGRVALEVEWNNKDPFFDRDLNNFRLLFDLRAIDVGIIITRSTELQSIFKFLGKGSSYGSSTTHHEKLWPRIEGGGGGGCPILTFAIKPDLYVDDGPPTAEQVADAQNAADED
;
A
#
# COMPACT_ATOMS: atom_id res chain seq x y z
N MET A 1 5.90 -17.12 -17.46
CA MET A 1 4.85 -17.82 -16.69
C MET A 1 4.59 -17.01 -15.45
N SER A 2 3.33 -16.78 -15.09
CA SER A 2 3.00 -16.05 -13.87
C SER A 2 3.26 -16.90 -12.63
N THR A 3 3.73 -16.27 -11.56
CA THR A 3 4.01 -16.83 -10.23
C THR A 3 2.89 -16.57 -9.22
N ILE A 4 1.73 -16.05 -9.65
CA ILE A 4 0.64 -15.66 -8.74
C ILE A 4 0.04 -16.85 -7.98
N HIS A 5 0.27 -18.07 -8.46
CA HIS A 5 -0.11 -19.29 -7.78
C HIS A 5 0.60 -19.48 -6.42
N LEU A 6 1.72 -18.77 -6.20
CA LEU A 6 2.43 -18.74 -4.91
C LEU A 6 1.75 -17.86 -3.86
N VAL A 7 0.78 -17.02 -4.26
CA VAL A 7 -0.05 -16.29 -3.30
C VAL A 7 -1.03 -17.28 -2.65
N PRO A 8 -1.13 -17.33 -1.31
CA PRO A 8 -2.11 -18.17 -0.61
C PRO A 8 -3.55 -17.92 -1.08
N ASP A 9 -4.34 -18.99 -1.21
CA ASP A 9 -5.71 -18.89 -1.74
C ASP A 9 -6.66 -18.14 -0.81
N ASP A 10 -6.44 -18.20 0.50
CA ASP A 10 -7.16 -17.39 1.48
C ASP A 10 -6.93 -15.89 1.26
N LEU A 11 -5.71 -15.47 0.96
CA LEU A 11 -5.46 -14.07 0.58
C LEU A 11 -6.11 -13.70 -0.75
N LYS A 12 -6.17 -14.61 -1.72
CA LYS A 12 -6.91 -14.34 -2.98
C LYS A 12 -8.42 -14.23 -2.77
N GLN A 13 -8.97 -14.80 -1.70
CA GLN A 13 -10.36 -14.58 -1.33
C GLN A 13 -10.57 -13.18 -0.75
N LEU A 14 -9.66 -12.73 0.11
CA LEU A 14 -9.73 -11.45 0.84
C LEU A 14 -9.25 -10.23 0.03
N TYR A 15 -8.42 -10.45 -1.01
CA TYR A 15 -7.84 -9.40 -1.83
C TYR A 15 -8.00 -9.72 -3.32
N HIS A 16 -8.12 -8.68 -4.16
CA HIS A 16 -7.77 -8.85 -5.57
C HIS A 16 -6.27 -8.71 -5.71
N VAL A 17 -5.63 -9.78 -6.19
CA VAL A 17 -4.18 -9.85 -6.32
C VAL A 17 -3.81 -9.86 -7.79
N ARG A 18 -2.87 -9.00 -8.16
CA ARG A 18 -2.25 -8.99 -9.49
C ARG A 18 -0.75 -8.83 -9.35
N GLU A 19 -0.02 -9.49 -10.23
CA GLU A 19 1.44 -9.40 -10.28
C GLU A 19 1.92 -8.94 -11.66
N TRP A 20 3.09 -8.33 -11.65
CA TRP A 20 3.85 -7.98 -12.83
C TRP A 20 5.29 -8.46 -12.66
N ARG A 21 5.86 -8.98 -13.75
CA ARG A 21 7.25 -9.47 -13.82
C ARG A 21 7.62 -10.49 -12.72
N ASN A 22 6.69 -11.40 -12.42
CA ASN A 22 6.88 -12.49 -11.46
C ASN A 22 7.23 -12.01 -10.03
N ALA A 23 6.65 -10.88 -9.61
CA ALA A 23 6.89 -10.29 -8.29
C ALA A 23 6.71 -11.29 -7.14
N THR A 24 5.67 -12.13 -7.20
CA THR A 24 5.44 -13.17 -6.18
C THR A 24 6.58 -14.18 -6.14
N GLY A 25 7.15 -14.56 -7.29
CA GLY A 25 8.32 -15.43 -7.37
C GLY A 25 9.56 -14.82 -6.75
N VAL A 26 9.78 -13.51 -6.95
CA VAL A 26 10.89 -12.77 -6.30
C VAL A 26 10.70 -12.82 -4.79
N LEU A 27 9.52 -12.46 -4.28
CA LEU A 27 9.20 -12.48 -2.86
C LEU A 27 9.40 -13.88 -2.25
N ALA A 28 8.79 -14.91 -2.84
CA ALA A 28 8.82 -16.26 -2.28
C ALA A 28 10.20 -16.94 -2.30
N THR A 29 11.16 -16.43 -3.10
CA THR A 29 12.48 -17.08 -3.27
C THR A 29 13.64 -16.24 -2.75
N ALA A 30 13.67 -14.94 -3.08
CA ALA A 30 14.74 -14.04 -2.71
C ALA A 30 14.46 -13.27 -1.41
N CYS A 31 13.19 -13.11 -1.03
CA CYS A 31 12.78 -12.36 0.17
C CYS A 31 11.74 -13.15 1.01
N PRO A 32 12.01 -14.42 1.37
CA PRO A 32 11.01 -15.29 1.97
C PRO A 32 10.54 -14.82 3.35
N ASP A 33 11.41 -14.18 4.14
CA ASP A 33 11.05 -13.67 5.47
C ASP A 33 10.12 -12.45 5.35
N GLU A 34 10.45 -11.51 4.45
CA GLU A 34 9.56 -10.38 4.13
C GLU A 34 8.22 -10.87 3.56
N TRP A 35 8.24 -11.92 2.74
CA TRP A 35 7.02 -12.50 2.18
C TRP A 35 6.10 -13.10 3.25
N LEU A 36 6.66 -13.79 4.24
CA LEU A 36 5.90 -14.28 5.39
C LEU A 36 5.29 -13.13 6.21
N ASP A 37 6.07 -12.07 6.46
CA ASP A 37 5.56 -10.88 7.13
C ASP A 37 4.34 -10.29 6.40
N ILE A 38 4.44 -10.14 5.07
CA ILE A 38 3.34 -9.60 4.24
C ILE A 38 2.11 -10.49 4.35
N ILE A 39 2.26 -11.81 4.26
CA ILE A 39 1.13 -12.73 4.39
C ILE A 39 0.48 -12.59 5.77
N ASP A 40 1.25 -12.54 6.84
CA ASP A 40 0.73 -12.49 8.20
C ASP A 40 0.05 -11.15 8.51
N VAL A 41 0.60 -10.03 8.03
CA VAL A 41 -0.02 -8.71 8.17
C VAL A 41 -1.35 -8.66 7.41
N LEU A 42 -1.37 -9.12 6.15
CA LEU A 42 -2.60 -9.14 5.34
C LEU A 42 -3.67 -10.08 5.90
N ARG A 43 -3.29 -11.19 6.54
CA ARG A 43 -4.24 -12.09 7.22
C ARG A 43 -4.83 -11.48 8.49
N ALA A 44 -4.05 -10.68 9.21
CA ALA A 44 -4.47 -10.07 10.47
C ALA A 44 -5.31 -8.80 10.27
N PHE A 45 -5.17 -8.13 9.12
CA PHE A 45 -5.89 -6.90 8.81
C PHE A 45 -7.41 -7.11 8.78
N GLN A 46 -8.15 -6.16 9.33
CA GLN A 46 -9.61 -6.09 9.23
C GLN A 46 -10.04 -4.66 8.93
N LEU A 47 -10.98 -4.52 7.99
CA LEU A 47 -11.55 -3.23 7.65
C LEU A 47 -12.74 -2.94 8.59
N LEU A 48 -12.48 -2.25 9.70
CA LEU A 48 -13.49 -2.01 10.73
C LEU A 48 -14.45 -0.89 10.34
N ARG A 49 -15.73 -1.04 10.71
CA ARG A 49 -16.74 0.01 10.55
C ARG A 49 -16.37 1.26 11.33
N SER A 50 -15.94 1.10 12.57
CA SER A 50 -15.55 2.22 13.45
C SER A 50 -14.46 3.08 12.80
N GLU A 51 -13.46 2.46 12.20
CA GLU A 51 -12.35 3.12 11.50
C GLU A 51 -12.79 3.83 10.20
N ILE A 52 -13.71 3.23 9.43
CA ILE A 52 -14.29 3.88 8.24
C ILE A 52 -15.08 5.14 8.64
N GLN A 53 -15.83 5.06 9.75
CA GLN A 53 -16.72 6.13 10.19
C GLN A 53 -15.98 7.25 10.95
N ALA A 54 -14.85 6.95 11.59
CA ALA A 54 -13.99 7.94 12.20
C ALA A 54 -13.59 9.04 11.20
N ALA A 55 -13.52 10.29 11.66
CA ALA A 55 -12.95 11.37 10.87
C ALA A 55 -11.43 11.21 10.88
N GLY A 56 -10.78 11.10 9.73
CA GLY A 56 -9.33 10.98 9.65
C GLY A 56 -8.63 12.34 9.75
N GLY A 57 -7.44 12.35 10.34
CA GLY A 57 -6.42 13.40 10.21
C GLY A 57 -5.57 13.22 8.95
N ARG A 58 -4.25 13.46 9.05
CA ARG A 58 -3.31 13.32 7.91
C ARG A 58 -3.26 11.90 7.34
N LYS A 59 -3.28 10.87 8.19
CA LYS A 59 -3.31 9.43 7.82
C LYS A 59 -4.47 8.72 8.53
N SER A 60 -5.21 7.87 7.80
CA SER A 60 -6.39 7.20 8.36
C SER A 60 -6.01 6.07 9.33
N PRO A 61 -6.84 5.76 10.36
CA PRO A 61 -6.62 4.60 11.24
C PRO A 61 -6.42 3.28 10.47
N ILE A 62 -7.12 3.13 9.35
CA ILE A 62 -7.03 1.95 8.47
C ILE A 62 -5.62 1.77 7.91
N ALA A 63 -5.01 2.87 7.44
CA ALA A 63 -3.64 2.84 6.92
C ALA A 63 -2.64 2.59 8.06
N ASN A 64 -2.83 3.23 9.22
CA ASN A 64 -2.00 3.01 10.41
C ASN A 64 -2.05 1.57 10.91
N GLN A 65 -3.19 0.88 10.80
CA GLN A 65 -3.32 -0.53 11.17
C GLN A 65 -2.39 -1.42 10.32
N ILE A 66 -2.34 -1.16 9.01
CA ILE A 66 -1.47 -1.90 8.08
C ILE A 66 0.00 -1.56 8.36
N ASP A 67 0.34 -0.27 8.45
CA ASP A 67 1.70 0.17 8.73
C ASP A 67 2.22 -0.38 10.05
N GLY A 68 1.42 -0.30 11.12
CA GLY A 68 1.76 -0.82 12.44
C GLY A 68 2.08 -2.31 12.40
N GLY A 69 1.29 -3.09 11.66
CA GLY A 69 1.57 -4.52 11.43
C GLY A 69 2.95 -4.76 10.80
N PHE A 70 3.37 -3.91 9.86
CA PHE A 70 4.71 -3.99 9.28
C PHE A 70 5.80 -3.46 10.23
N TYR A 71 5.56 -2.35 10.92
CA TYR A 71 6.52 -1.75 11.86
C TYR A 71 6.86 -2.66 13.03
N ASP A 72 5.86 -3.38 13.56
CA ASP A 72 6.06 -4.42 14.60
C ASP A 72 6.97 -5.56 14.14
N ARG A 73 7.11 -5.75 12.82
CA ARG A 73 7.96 -6.76 12.18
C ARG A 73 9.30 -6.19 11.69
N GLY A 74 9.62 -4.95 12.08
CA GLY A 74 10.89 -4.29 11.77
C GLY A 74 10.96 -3.64 10.39
N TRP A 75 9.83 -3.47 9.70
CA TRP A 75 9.76 -2.62 8.52
C TRP A 75 9.85 -1.15 8.95
N GLN A 76 10.39 -0.28 8.08
CA GLN A 76 10.62 1.12 8.42
C GLN A 76 10.28 2.03 7.24
N GLU A 77 9.77 3.23 7.56
CA GLU A 77 9.70 4.31 6.57
C GLU A 77 11.12 4.68 6.14
N LYS A 78 11.34 4.81 4.82
CA LYS A 78 12.69 5.11 4.29
C LYS A 78 12.66 6.07 3.11
N GLN A 79 13.46 7.13 3.22
CA GLN A 79 13.86 7.95 2.08
C GLN A 79 15.23 7.52 1.57
N PHE A 80 15.35 7.32 0.26
CA PHE A 80 16.64 7.06 -0.37
C PHE A 80 17.22 8.36 -0.93
N GLN A 81 18.39 8.76 -0.47
CA GLN A 81 19.13 9.84 -1.13
C GLN A 81 19.80 9.26 -2.38
N THR A 82 19.43 9.78 -3.55
CA THR A 82 20.01 9.34 -4.81
C THR A 82 20.59 10.52 -5.56
N ALA A 83 21.66 10.30 -6.29
CA ALA A 83 22.33 11.32 -7.08
C ALA A 83 23.03 10.68 -8.28
N ILE A 84 23.12 11.44 -9.36
CA ILE A 84 23.88 11.09 -10.55
C ILE A 84 25.17 11.92 -10.50
N LYS A 85 26.32 11.26 -10.54
CA LYS A 85 27.62 11.94 -10.62
C LYS A 85 28.13 11.90 -12.06
N ILE A 86 28.42 13.07 -12.63
CA ILE A 86 29.03 13.23 -13.96
C ILE A 86 30.32 14.02 -13.74
N ASP A 87 31.46 13.36 -13.94
CA ASP A 87 32.79 13.91 -13.59
C ASP A 87 32.82 14.41 -12.13
N ASP A 88 32.99 15.71 -11.91
CA ASP A 88 33.00 16.34 -10.57
C ASP A 88 31.64 16.89 -10.14
N ASP A 89 30.66 16.91 -11.04
CA ASP A 89 29.32 17.44 -10.77
C ASP A 89 28.40 16.37 -10.18
N LEU A 90 27.74 16.71 -9.08
CA LEU A 90 26.73 15.88 -8.43
C LEU A 90 25.34 16.47 -8.68
N PHE A 91 24.47 15.67 -9.30
CA PHE A 91 23.08 16.04 -9.57
C PHE A 91 22.18 15.22 -8.65
N GLU A 92 21.58 15.85 -7.66
CA GLU A 92 20.61 15.18 -6.79
C GLU A 92 19.39 14.73 -7.60
N SER A 93 18.98 13.49 -7.36
CA SER A 93 17.76 12.92 -7.95
C SER A 93 16.76 12.70 -6.80
N PRO A 94 15.70 13.53 -6.71
CA PRO A 94 14.76 13.44 -5.61
C PRO A 94 13.99 12.12 -5.68
N THR A 95 13.87 11.47 -4.52
CA THR A 95 13.02 10.29 -4.34
C THR A 95 11.88 10.61 -3.38
N HIS A 96 10.87 9.76 -3.41
CA HIS A 96 9.84 9.76 -2.39
C HIS A 96 10.16 8.75 -1.29
N LYS A 97 9.67 9.04 -0.09
CA LYS A 97 9.72 8.08 1.01
C LYS A 97 8.86 6.88 0.64
N ILE A 98 9.36 5.70 1.01
CA ILE A 98 8.60 4.45 1.00
C ILE A 98 8.01 4.28 2.40
N ASP A 99 6.71 4.00 2.47
CA ASP A 99 5.98 3.79 3.74
C ASP A 99 6.60 2.66 4.58
N CYS A 100 6.85 1.51 3.94
CA CYS A 100 7.37 0.31 4.57
C CYS A 100 8.50 -0.32 3.72
N LEU A 101 9.74 -0.25 4.19
CA LEU A 101 10.88 -0.95 3.60
C LEU A 101 11.47 -1.97 4.59
N LYS A 102 11.70 -3.20 4.12
CA LYS A 102 12.53 -4.20 4.80
C LYS A 102 13.37 -4.96 3.77
N GLY A 103 14.65 -5.12 4.08
CA GLY A 103 15.62 -5.68 3.13
C GLY A 103 15.62 -4.90 1.82
N ARG A 104 15.17 -5.56 0.75
CA ARG A 104 15.05 -5.01 -0.61
C ARG A 104 13.61 -5.01 -1.12
N VAL A 105 12.63 -5.13 -0.23
CA VAL A 105 11.20 -5.09 -0.53
C VAL A 105 10.65 -3.72 -0.11
N ALA A 106 10.06 -3.01 -1.06
CA ALA A 106 9.38 -1.73 -0.81
C ALA A 106 7.86 -1.91 -0.88
N LEU A 107 7.14 -1.37 0.09
CA LEU A 107 5.70 -1.48 0.21
C LEU A 107 5.09 -0.10 0.49
N GLU A 108 4.06 0.23 -0.28
CA GLU A 108 3.29 1.49 -0.14
C GLU A 108 1.83 1.16 0.22
N VAL A 109 1.29 1.85 1.22
CA VAL A 109 -0.10 1.71 1.65
C VAL A 109 -0.89 2.89 1.09
N GLU A 110 -1.46 2.69 -0.09
CA GLU A 110 -2.20 3.72 -0.81
C GLU A 110 -3.70 3.66 -0.50
N TRP A 111 -4.08 4.38 0.56
CA TRP A 111 -5.44 4.43 1.08
C TRP A 111 -6.12 5.79 0.91
N ASN A 112 -7.02 5.88 -0.07
CA ASN A 112 -7.96 6.99 -0.25
C ASN A 112 -7.33 8.40 -0.50
N ASN A 113 -6.08 8.44 -0.95
CA ASN A 113 -5.37 9.66 -1.32
C ASN A 113 -5.93 10.24 -2.64
N LYS A 114 -5.83 11.56 -2.87
CA LYS A 114 -6.17 12.20 -4.17
C LYS A 114 -4.92 12.30 -5.04
N ASP A 115 -5.05 12.08 -6.35
CA ASP A 115 -3.96 12.09 -7.36
C ASP A 115 -2.87 13.17 -7.13
N PRO A 116 -1.57 12.91 -7.43
CA PRO A 116 -1.02 11.83 -8.29
C PRO A 116 -0.16 10.77 -7.56
N PHE A 117 -0.71 10.06 -6.57
CA PHE A 117 0.08 9.17 -5.70
C PHE A 117 0.59 7.92 -6.43
N PHE A 118 -0.25 7.18 -7.18
CA PHE A 118 0.23 5.98 -7.89
C PHE A 118 1.34 6.26 -8.90
N ASP A 119 1.27 7.35 -9.66
CA ASP A 119 2.30 7.68 -10.65
C ASP A 119 3.64 7.97 -9.95
N ARG A 120 3.58 8.63 -8.79
CA ARG A 120 4.72 8.92 -7.93
C ARG A 120 5.36 7.64 -7.38
N ASP A 121 4.56 6.75 -6.81
CA ASP A 121 5.05 5.53 -6.15
C ASP A 121 5.61 4.53 -7.17
N LEU A 122 4.91 4.35 -8.30
CA LEU A 122 5.38 3.50 -9.39
C LEU A 122 6.69 4.01 -9.99
N ASN A 123 6.82 5.34 -10.17
CA ASN A 123 8.06 5.93 -10.63
C ASN A 123 9.19 5.77 -9.59
N ASN A 124 8.88 5.87 -8.30
CA ASN A 124 9.84 5.66 -7.21
C ASN A 124 10.34 4.20 -7.23
N PHE A 125 9.44 3.22 -7.33
CA PHE A 125 9.80 1.81 -7.46
C PHE A 125 10.66 1.53 -8.70
N ARG A 126 10.32 2.12 -9.85
CA ARG A 126 11.11 2.01 -11.07
C ARG A 126 12.55 2.50 -10.84
N LEU A 127 12.71 3.71 -10.33
CA LEU A 127 14.01 4.31 -10.07
C LEU A 127 14.84 3.48 -9.08
N LEU A 128 14.24 3.12 -7.95
CA LEU A 128 14.93 2.38 -6.90
C LEU A 128 15.30 0.95 -7.34
N PHE A 129 14.49 0.33 -8.18
CA PHE A 129 14.83 -0.96 -8.79
C PHE A 129 16.02 -0.83 -9.75
N ASP A 130 16.01 0.16 -10.65
CA ASP A 130 17.10 0.40 -11.61
C ASP A 130 18.43 0.73 -10.89
N LEU A 131 18.35 1.44 -9.76
CA LEU A 131 19.49 1.72 -8.87
C LEU A 131 19.88 0.54 -7.97
N ARG A 132 19.18 -0.59 -8.07
CA ARG A 132 19.39 -1.78 -7.24
C ARG A 132 19.27 -1.47 -5.75
N ALA A 133 18.39 -0.56 -5.36
CA ALA A 133 18.01 -0.33 -3.96
C ALA A 133 16.93 -1.32 -3.50
N ILE A 134 16.02 -1.72 -4.40
CA ILE A 134 14.94 -2.68 -4.16
C ILE A 134 14.91 -3.74 -5.27
N ASP A 135 14.28 -4.87 -4.98
CA ASP A 135 14.08 -5.96 -5.95
C ASP A 135 12.61 -6.13 -6.35
N VAL A 136 11.68 -5.62 -5.52
CA VAL A 136 10.23 -5.73 -5.74
C VAL A 136 9.49 -4.62 -5.00
N GLY A 137 8.47 -4.06 -5.66
CA GLY A 137 7.53 -3.11 -5.09
C GLY A 137 6.18 -3.75 -4.79
N ILE A 138 5.52 -3.31 -3.73
CA ILE A 138 4.18 -3.78 -3.31
C ILE A 138 3.28 -2.58 -3.10
N ILE A 139 2.04 -2.66 -3.59
CA ILE A 139 1.02 -1.65 -3.31
C ILE A 139 -0.19 -2.32 -2.69
N ILE A 140 -0.55 -1.89 -1.49
CA ILE A 140 -1.82 -2.22 -0.87
C ILE A 140 -2.78 -1.05 -1.10
N THR A 141 -3.96 -1.33 -1.62
CA THR A 141 -4.99 -0.31 -1.85
C THR A 141 -6.39 -0.89 -1.67
N ARG A 142 -7.43 -0.09 -1.91
CA ARG A 142 -8.82 -0.52 -1.78
C ARG A 142 -9.41 -1.04 -3.09
N SER A 143 -10.34 -1.98 -2.99
CA SER A 143 -11.16 -2.39 -4.12
C SER A 143 -12.29 -1.37 -4.41
N THR A 144 -12.83 -1.35 -5.63
CA THR A 144 -13.94 -0.43 -5.99
C THR A 144 -15.27 -0.93 -5.44
N GLU A 145 -15.39 -2.22 -5.19
CA GLU A 145 -16.56 -2.88 -4.59
C GLU A 145 -16.85 -2.38 -3.16
N LEU A 146 -15.80 -1.97 -2.41
CA LEU A 146 -15.94 -1.34 -1.10
C LEU A 146 -16.77 -0.04 -1.13
N GLN A 147 -16.95 0.58 -2.30
CA GLN A 147 -17.79 1.76 -2.45
C GLN A 147 -19.24 1.54 -2.00
N SER A 148 -19.74 0.30 -2.11
CA SER A 148 -21.06 -0.07 -1.60
C SER A 148 -21.16 0.10 -0.08
N ILE A 149 -20.17 -0.41 0.65
CA ILE A 149 -20.05 -0.27 2.11
C ILE A 149 -19.88 1.21 2.49
N PHE A 150 -19.00 1.95 1.81
CA PHE A 150 -18.80 3.37 2.11
C PHE A 150 -20.08 4.18 1.93
N LYS A 151 -20.88 3.91 0.89
CA LYS A 151 -22.19 4.53 0.70
C LYS A 151 -23.16 4.17 1.82
N PHE A 152 -23.23 2.88 2.18
CA PHE A 152 -24.09 2.40 3.28
C PHE A 152 -23.75 3.08 4.61
N LEU A 153 -22.47 3.31 4.90
CA LEU A 153 -22.00 3.99 6.11
C LEU A 153 -22.03 5.52 6.05
N GLY A 154 -22.54 6.11 4.95
CA GLY A 154 -22.61 7.56 4.77
C GLY A 154 -21.29 8.25 4.41
N LYS A 155 -20.25 7.48 4.05
CA LYS A 155 -18.90 7.96 3.69
C LYS A 155 -18.59 7.89 2.19
N GLY A 156 -19.58 7.59 1.35
CA GLY A 156 -19.38 7.38 -0.10
C GLY A 156 -18.73 8.57 -0.83
N SER A 157 -18.98 9.81 -0.41
CA SER A 157 -18.34 11.00 -0.96
C SER A 157 -16.86 11.13 -0.56
N SER A 158 -16.52 10.77 0.68
CA SER A 158 -15.15 10.76 1.20
C SER A 158 -14.27 9.74 0.49
N TYR A 159 -14.87 8.62 0.06
CA TYR A 159 -14.20 7.53 -0.66
C TYR A 159 -14.52 7.53 -2.17
N GLY A 160 -14.78 8.70 -2.77
CA GLY A 160 -15.19 8.83 -4.16
C GLY A 160 -14.16 8.32 -5.19
N SER A 161 -14.57 8.23 -6.45
CA SER A 161 -13.75 7.71 -7.58
C SER A 161 -12.50 8.56 -7.92
N SER A 162 -12.40 9.77 -7.37
CA SER A 162 -11.21 10.61 -7.56
C SER A 162 -10.03 10.20 -6.68
N THR A 163 -10.26 9.35 -5.68
CA THR A 163 -9.20 8.88 -4.76
C THR A 163 -8.55 7.58 -5.23
N THR A 164 -7.48 7.14 -4.57
CA THR A 164 -6.79 5.90 -4.90
C THR A 164 -7.68 4.67 -4.73
N HIS A 165 -7.65 3.80 -5.75
CA HIS A 165 -8.29 2.48 -5.78
C HIS A 165 -7.68 1.66 -6.94
N HIS A 166 -7.88 0.35 -6.91
CA HIS A 166 -7.21 -0.56 -7.83
C HIS A 166 -7.50 -0.32 -9.33
N GLU A 167 -8.72 0.06 -9.72
CA GLU A 167 -9.04 0.38 -11.13
C GLU A 167 -8.31 1.63 -11.66
N LYS A 168 -7.82 2.50 -10.77
CA LYS A 168 -6.91 3.60 -11.15
C LYS A 168 -5.45 3.15 -11.19
N LEU A 169 -5.06 2.19 -10.36
CA LEU A 169 -3.70 1.68 -10.26
C LEU A 169 -3.34 0.79 -11.46
N TRP A 170 -4.12 -0.27 -11.71
CA TRP A 170 -3.73 -1.31 -12.66
C TRP A 170 -3.49 -0.80 -14.09
N PRO A 171 -4.29 0.12 -14.66
CA PRO A 171 -4.00 0.69 -15.98
C PRO A 171 -2.64 1.40 -16.05
N ARG A 172 -2.16 1.97 -14.94
CA ARG A 172 -0.84 2.63 -14.88
C ARG A 172 0.29 1.61 -14.86
N ILE A 173 0.13 0.52 -14.14
CA ILE A 173 1.13 -0.57 -14.14
C ILE A 173 1.16 -1.24 -15.53
N GLU A 174 -0.01 -1.54 -16.10
CA GLU A 174 -0.14 -2.09 -17.46
C GLU A 174 0.42 -1.14 -18.53
N GLY A 175 0.24 0.17 -18.36
CA GLY A 175 0.84 1.22 -19.18
C GLY A 175 2.36 1.39 -18.99
N GLY A 176 2.98 0.62 -18.10
CA GLY A 176 4.43 0.61 -17.88
C GLY A 176 4.96 1.55 -16.79
N GLY A 177 4.09 2.08 -15.91
CA GLY A 177 4.49 3.03 -14.85
C GLY A 177 5.57 2.49 -13.90
N GLY A 178 5.59 1.18 -13.65
CA GLY A 178 6.62 0.52 -12.84
C GLY A 178 7.92 0.18 -13.58
N GLY A 179 8.00 0.43 -14.89
CA GLY A 179 9.15 0.11 -15.72
C GLY A 179 9.60 -1.36 -15.63
N GLY A 180 10.85 -1.57 -15.22
CA GLY A 180 11.47 -2.89 -15.02
C GLY A 180 11.16 -3.57 -13.69
N CYS A 181 10.63 -2.83 -12.70
CA CYS A 181 10.44 -3.31 -11.34
C CYS A 181 9.32 -4.38 -11.28
N PRO A 182 9.57 -5.55 -10.66
CA PRO A 182 8.51 -6.47 -10.26
C PRO A 182 7.56 -5.81 -9.27
N ILE A 183 6.25 -5.91 -9.54
CA ILE A 183 5.22 -5.30 -8.69
C ILE A 183 4.14 -6.32 -8.33
N LEU A 184 3.77 -6.36 -7.06
CA LEU A 184 2.63 -7.12 -6.55
C LEU A 184 1.60 -6.14 -5.95
N THR A 185 0.33 -6.28 -6.29
CA THR A 185 -0.72 -5.43 -5.74
C THR A 185 -1.75 -6.23 -4.97
N PHE A 186 -2.20 -5.71 -3.83
CA PHE A 186 -3.32 -6.23 -3.06
C PHE A 186 -4.41 -5.17 -2.96
N ALA A 187 -5.59 -5.44 -3.55
CA ALA A 187 -6.76 -4.59 -3.37
C ALA A 187 -7.72 -5.21 -2.35
N ILE A 188 -7.93 -4.54 -1.22
CA ILE A 188 -8.79 -4.97 -0.10
C ILE A 188 -10.23 -5.13 -0.59
N LYS A 189 -10.81 -6.33 -0.45
CA LYS A 189 -12.19 -6.63 -0.83
C LYS A 189 -13.18 -6.41 0.32
N PRO A 190 -14.50 -6.37 0.03
CA PRO A 190 -15.55 -6.36 1.05
C PRO A 190 -15.48 -7.51 2.07
N ASP A 191 -14.89 -8.64 1.73
CA ASP A 191 -14.75 -9.80 2.61
C ASP A 191 -13.94 -9.52 3.89
N LEU A 192 -13.13 -8.45 3.90
CA LEU A 192 -12.38 -7.99 5.07
C LEU A 192 -13.18 -7.03 5.97
N TYR A 193 -14.39 -6.63 5.57
CA TYR A 193 -15.20 -5.70 6.35
C TYR A 193 -15.80 -6.37 7.59
N VAL A 194 -15.64 -5.72 8.74
CA VAL A 194 -16.22 -6.15 10.01
C VAL A 194 -17.06 -5.00 10.58
N ASP A 195 -18.33 -5.29 10.89
CA ASP A 195 -19.18 -4.36 11.63
C ASP A 195 -18.94 -4.52 13.13
N ASP A 196 -17.99 -3.75 13.65
CA ASP A 196 -17.64 -3.65 15.07
C ASP A 196 -18.48 -2.57 15.80
N GLY A 197 -19.47 -1.99 15.12
CA GLY A 197 -20.29 -0.89 15.62
C GLY A 197 -19.76 0.49 15.22
N PRO A 198 -20.47 1.57 15.60
CA PRO A 198 -20.02 2.94 15.39
C PRO A 198 -18.80 3.26 16.27
N PRO A 199 -17.97 4.25 15.88
CA PRO A 199 -16.81 4.64 16.67
C PRO A 199 -17.23 5.15 18.05
N THR A 200 -16.52 4.72 19.08
CA THR A 200 -16.68 5.20 20.46
C THR A 200 -16.18 6.64 20.61
N ALA A 201 -16.57 7.32 21.69
CA ALA A 201 -16.12 8.69 21.95
C ALA A 201 -14.58 8.79 22.06
N GLU A 202 -13.94 7.75 22.59
CA GLU A 202 -12.48 7.66 22.70
C GLU A 202 -11.83 7.55 21.31
N GLN A 203 -12.31 6.65 20.46
CA GLN A 203 -11.82 6.50 19.07
C GLN A 203 -12.02 7.79 18.24
N VAL A 204 -13.11 8.52 18.49
CA VAL A 204 -13.34 9.83 17.84
C VAL A 204 -12.31 10.86 18.33
N ALA A 205 -12.03 10.91 19.64
CA ALA A 205 -11.06 11.83 20.22
C ALA A 205 -9.63 11.52 19.74
N ASP A 206 -9.24 10.25 19.70
CA ASP A 206 -7.92 9.82 19.22
C ASP A 206 -7.71 10.18 17.75
N ALA A 207 -8.74 9.96 16.92
CA ALA A 207 -8.67 10.32 15.50
C ALA A 207 -8.59 11.84 15.27
N GLN A 208 -9.16 12.65 16.17
CA GLN A 208 -9.05 14.11 16.15
C GLN A 208 -7.69 14.59 16.65
N ASN A 209 -7.16 14.05 17.74
CA ASN A 209 -5.84 14.40 18.26
C ASN A 209 -4.74 14.06 17.24
N ALA A 210 -4.84 12.91 16.57
CA ALA A 210 -3.95 12.54 15.46
C ALA A 210 -4.08 13.46 14.22
N ALA A 211 -5.14 14.29 14.15
CA ALA A 211 -5.27 15.33 13.15
C ALA A 211 -4.68 16.67 13.59
N ASP A 212 -4.59 16.93 14.90
CA ASP A 212 -4.19 18.20 15.50
C ASP A 212 -2.73 18.24 15.99
N GLU A 213 -2.09 17.09 16.26
CA GLU A 213 -0.68 16.99 16.67
C GLU A 213 0.34 17.11 15.52
N ASP A 214 -0.13 17.30 14.27
CA ASP A 214 0.68 17.53 13.06
C ASP A 214 0.25 18.79 12.28
#